data_AF-I2GYG1-F1
#
_entry.id   AF-I2GYG1-F1
#
_cell.length_a   1.000
_cell.length_b   1.000
_cell.length_c   1.000
_cell.angle_alpha   90.00
_cell.angle_beta   90.00
_cell.angle_gamma   90.00
#
_symmetry.space_group_name_H-M   'P 1'
#
loop_
_entity.id
_entity.type
_entity.pdbx_description
1 polymer ?
#
loop_
_entity_poly.entity_id
_entity_poly.type
_entity_poly.pdbx_seq_one_letter_code
_entity_poly.pdbx_strand_id
1 'polypeptide(L)'
;MDSLEVRLQFIQILKNLSKTLYTITPSYQTQSTNNKYDEPIIFFLKNQSQYYEDLEQCLFDIINKMNPLDRINIVVYYLILMEILVSNSNSNTYTLPNITNQVKEMFLKFSKLYRMILPKDDIVSLSNLPIAKELYDRLQEVTQGLDTDIQNMVHECHTILLERLSIRDDMYKKYEQDGLVTIDTQNSQTTEDVGVQTVLHRMENDRERHKRSKEQQWVEARIDRNVLETSSSNLATTSSNSTSSSTDKNAADETEFDKVWANAGSGVNQVQLVAMSQLSTIATESLEG
;
A
#
# COMPACT_ATOMS: atom_id res chain seq x y z
N MET A 1 -3.44 -9.56 28.09
CA MET A 1 -4.32 -8.38 28.10
C MET A 1 -5.74 -8.88 28.24
N ASP A 2 -6.58 -8.15 28.96
CA ASP A 2 -8.02 -8.43 29.01
C ASP A 2 -8.70 -7.99 27.69
N SER A 3 -9.83 -8.60 27.32
CA SER A 3 -10.55 -8.30 26.05
C SER A 3 -10.88 -6.80 25.94
N LEU A 4 -11.32 -6.16 27.04
CA LEU A 4 -11.64 -4.74 27.05
C LEU A 4 -10.41 -3.86 26.77
N GLU A 5 -9.27 -4.20 27.36
CA GLU A 5 -8.01 -3.48 27.15
C GLU A 5 -7.56 -3.56 25.70
N VAL A 6 -7.61 -4.76 25.10
CA VAL A 6 -7.27 -4.99 23.70
C VAL A 6 -8.16 -4.16 22.77
N ARG A 7 -9.47 -4.14 23.03
CA ARG A 7 -10.43 -3.36 22.24
C ARG A 7 -10.16 -1.86 22.31
N LEU A 8 -9.89 -1.31 23.49
CA LEU A 8 -9.60 0.11 23.66
C LEU A 8 -8.31 0.53 22.97
N GLN A 9 -7.25 -0.29 23.08
CA GLN A 9 -6.00 -0.06 22.35
C GLN A 9 -6.23 -0.14 20.84
N PHE A 10 -7.00 -1.12 20.37
CA PHE A 10 -7.30 -1.26 18.94
C PHE A 10 -8.08 -0.07 18.39
N ILE A 11 -9.07 0.43 19.12
CA ILE A 11 -9.81 1.65 18.73
C ILE A 11 -8.86 2.83 18.57
N GLN A 12 -7.88 2.98 19.48
CA GLN A 12 -6.90 4.06 19.40
C GLN A 12 -5.98 3.89 18.18
N ILE A 13 -5.59 2.66 17.85
CA ILE A 13 -4.84 2.34 16.64
C ILE A 13 -5.65 2.74 15.39
N LEU A 14 -6.91 2.30 15.30
CA LEU A 14 -7.79 2.61 14.17
C LEU A 14 -7.98 4.11 13.95
N LYS A 15 -8.12 4.89 15.03
CA LYS A 15 -8.24 6.35 14.97
C LYS A 15 -6.97 7.06 14.50
N ASN A 16 -5.80 6.45 14.68
CA ASN A 16 -4.52 7.02 14.28
C ASN A 16 -3.96 6.39 13.00
N LEU A 17 -4.75 5.57 12.27
CA LEU A 17 -4.27 4.90 11.06
C LEU A 17 -3.76 5.88 10.01
N SER A 18 -4.37 7.06 9.84
CA SER A 18 -3.86 8.08 8.90
C SER A 18 -2.44 8.55 9.24
N LYS A 19 -2.01 8.39 10.50
CA LYS A 19 -0.68 8.78 10.98
C LYS A 19 0.34 7.65 10.99
N THR A 20 -0.08 6.43 10.75
CA THR A 20 0.80 5.24 10.88
C THR A 20 0.84 4.44 9.59
N LEU A 21 -0.24 4.47 8.81
CA LEU A 21 -0.43 3.68 7.61
C LEU A 21 -0.23 4.56 6.37
N TYR A 22 1.03 4.85 6.06
CA TYR A 22 1.36 5.73 4.94
C TYR A 22 1.64 4.98 3.63
N THR A 23 1.90 3.68 3.71
CA THR A 23 2.41 2.90 2.59
C THR A 23 1.27 2.03 2.02
N ILE A 24 0.79 2.37 0.82
CA ILE A 24 -0.03 1.45 0.00
C ILE A 24 0.91 0.45 -0.73
N THR A 25 2.20 0.73 -0.82
CA THR A 25 3.15 -0.03 -1.62
C THR A 25 3.34 -1.46 -1.09
N PRO A 26 3.17 -2.50 -1.94
CA PRO A 26 3.36 -3.91 -1.59
C PRO A 26 4.84 -4.33 -1.54
N SER A 27 5.78 -3.40 -1.33
CA SER A 27 7.18 -3.77 -1.13
C SER A 27 7.38 -4.31 0.29
N TYR A 28 6.97 -5.57 0.49
CA TYR A 28 7.41 -6.43 1.60
C TYR A 28 8.93 -6.71 1.58
N GLN A 29 9.70 -5.92 0.82
CA GLN A 29 11.12 -6.05 0.62
C GLN A 29 11.86 -5.28 1.71
N THR A 30 12.24 -6.05 2.73
CA THR A 30 13.50 -5.89 3.48
C THR A 30 13.79 -4.51 4.03
N GLN A 31 12.94 -4.03 4.95
CA GLN A 31 13.48 -3.19 6.02
C GLN A 31 14.27 -4.07 7.00
N SER A 32 15.59 -4.02 6.84
CA SER A 32 16.57 -4.63 7.73
C SER A 32 16.64 -3.88 9.06
N THR A 33 15.65 -4.05 9.95
CA THR A 33 15.77 -3.86 11.41
C THR A 33 14.58 -4.49 12.14
N ASN A 34 14.58 -5.82 12.35
CA ASN A 34 13.76 -6.61 13.29
C ASN A 34 12.21 -6.43 13.39
N ASN A 35 11.59 -5.45 12.72
CA ASN A 35 10.13 -5.24 12.69
C ASN A 35 9.69 -5.10 11.23
N LYS A 36 9.31 -6.24 10.61
CA LYS A 36 8.89 -6.34 9.20
C LYS A 36 7.59 -5.59 8.88
N TYR A 37 6.85 -5.15 9.90
CA TYR A 37 5.50 -4.57 9.76
C TYR A 37 5.34 -3.34 10.63
N ASP A 38 4.45 -2.44 10.22
CA ASP A 38 4.04 -1.30 11.03
C ASP A 38 3.38 -1.76 12.34
N GLU A 39 3.51 -0.96 13.39
CA GLU A 39 2.98 -1.24 14.74
C GLU A 39 1.47 -1.64 14.74
N PRO A 40 0.57 -0.99 13.96
CA PRO A 40 -0.83 -1.39 13.84
C PRO A 40 -1.05 -2.83 13.34
N ILE A 41 -0.21 -3.27 12.41
CA ILE A 41 -0.29 -4.61 11.81
C ILE A 41 0.18 -5.63 12.84
N ILE A 42 1.32 -5.37 13.48
CA ILE A 42 1.88 -6.23 14.53
C ILE A 42 0.86 -6.42 15.67
N PHE A 43 0.19 -5.34 16.07
CA PHE A 43 -0.83 -5.41 17.12
C PHE A 43 -1.96 -6.37 16.76
N PHE A 44 -2.51 -6.27 15.55
CA PHE A 44 -3.59 -7.16 15.10
C PHE A 44 -3.13 -8.61 15.02
N LEU A 45 -1.99 -8.87 14.38
CA LEU A 45 -1.46 -10.23 14.20
C LEU A 45 -1.17 -10.93 15.54
N LYS A 46 -0.77 -10.18 16.58
CA LYS A 46 -0.54 -10.73 17.93
C LYS A 46 -1.82 -11.11 18.66
N ASN A 47 -2.91 -10.37 18.44
CA ASN A 47 -4.14 -10.50 19.23
C ASN A 47 -5.29 -11.21 18.49
N GLN A 48 -5.20 -11.38 17.17
CA GLN A 48 -6.26 -11.97 16.35
C GLN A 48 -6.65 -13.39 16.78
N SER A 49 -5.71 -14.21 17.27
CA SER A 49 -5.99 -15.60 17.64
C SER A 49 -6.97 -15.73 18.82
N GLN A 50 -7.03 -14.72 19.68
CA GLN A 50 -7.87 -14.71 20.88
C GLN A 50 -9.07 -13.77 20.75
N TYR A 51 -8.94 -12.68 20.00
CA TYR A 51 -9.91 -11.58 20.00
C TYR A 51 -10.40 -11.17 18.60
N TYR A 52 -10.29 -12.05 17.59
CA TYR A 52 -10.65 -11.69 16.21
C TYR A 52 -12.06 -11.08 16.08
N GLU A 53 -13.09 -11.75 16.60
CA GLU A 53 -14.48 -11.31 16.46
C GLU A 53 -14.71 -9.93 17.11
N ASP A 54 -14.13 -9.71 18.30
CA ASP A 54 -14.17 -8.43 19.00
C ASP A 54 -13.45 -7.32 18.23
N LEU A 55 -12.27 -7.62 17.67
CA LEU A 55 -11.47 -6.70 16.87
C LEU A 55 -12.21 -6.32 15.58
N GLU A 56 -12.77 -7.30 14.88
CA GLU A 56 -13.54 -7.08 13.65
C GLU A 56 -14.79 -6.25 13.92
N GLN A 57 -15.54 -6.56 14.97
CA GLN A 57 -16.70 -5.76 15.37
C GLN A 57 -16.30 -4.33 15.73
N CYS A 58 -15.21 -4.15 16.48
CA CYS A 58 -14.67 -2.83 16.78
C CYS A 58 -14.28 -2.07 15.50
N LEU A 59 -13.71 -2.73 14.51
CA LEU A 59 -13.36 -2.12 13.22
C LEU A 59 -14.62 -1.60 12.52
N PHE A 60 -15.67 -2.42 12.42
CA PHE A 60 -16.94 -2.03 11.82
C PHE A 60 -17.67 -0.92 12.60
N ASP A 61 -17.60 -0.93 13.93
CA ASP A 61 -18.19 0.13 14.76
C ASP A 61 -17.49 1.47 14.58
N ILE A 62 -16.16 1.46 14.40
CA ILE A 62 -15.38 2.68 14.22
C ILE A 62 -15.55 3.24 12.80
N ILE A 63 -15.45 2.40 11.77
CA ILE A 63 -15.62 2.85 10.38
C ILE A 63 -17.03 3.43 10.13
N ASN A 64 -18.08 2.91 10.77
CA ASN A 64 -19.42 3.49 10.74
C ASN A 64 -19.49 4.92 11.31
N LYS A 65 -18.63 5.25 12.28
CA LYS A 65 -18.59 6.56 12.95
C LYS A 65 -17.68 7.57 12.24
N MET A 66 -16.86 7.12 11.29
CA MET A 66 -15.93 7.97 10.56
C MET A 66 -16.58 8.65 9.35
N ASN A 67 -16.05 9.80 8.95
CA ASN A 67 -16.38 10.43 7.68
C ASN A 67 -15.94 9.52 6.50
N PRO A 68 -16.74 9.36 5.44
CA PRO A 68 -16.39 8.54 4.28
C PRO A 68 -15.00 8.81 3.67
N LEU A 69 -14.50 10.05 3.74
CA LEU A 69 -13.15 10.41 3.31
C LEU A 69 -12.03 9.77 4.12
N ASP A 70 -12.25 9.55 5.42
CA ASP A 70 -11.26 8.98 6.34
C ASP A 70 -11.35 7.44 6.38
N ARG A 71 -12.52 6.87 6.06
CA ARG A 71 -12.77 5.41 6.05
C ARG A 71 -11.81 4.65 5.13
N ILE A 72 -11.30 5.30 4.08
CA ILE A 72 -10.36 4.68 3.13
C ILE A 72 -9.13 4.10 3.82
N ASN A 73 -8.63 4.75 4.88
CA ASN A 73 -7.46 4.27 5.61
C ASN A 73 -7.71 2.93 6.32
N ILE A 74 -8.94 2.71 6.80
CA ILE A 74 -9.33 1.42 7.40
C ILE A 74 -9.39 0.34 6.33
N VAL A 75 -9.92 0.63 5.13
CA VAL A 75 -10.01 -0.37 4.06
C VAL A 75 -8.63 -0.72 3.50
N VAL A 76 -7.73 0.26 3.36
CA VAL A 76 -6.31 0.02 3.03
C VAL A 76 -5.68 -0.91 4.08
N TYR A 77 -5.84 -0.58 5.37
CA TYR A 77 -5.33 -1.41 6.48
C TYR A 77 -5.87 -2.84 6.42
N TYR A 78 -7.17 -2.98 6.20
CA TYR A 78 -7.85 -4.27 6.16
C TYR A 78 -7.36 -5.14 4.99
N LEU A 79 -7.13 -4.55 3.80
CA LEU A 79 -6.55 -5.27 2.67
C LEU A 79 -5.12 -5.73 2.95
N ILE A 80 -4.29 -4.88 3.56
CA ILE A 80 -2.92 -5.24 3.95
C ILE A 80 -2.93 -6.42 4.94
N LEU A 81 -3.85 -6.43 5.91
CA LEU A 81 -3.99 -7.57 6.82
C LEU A 81 -4.33 -8.85 6.05
N MET A 82 -5.28 -8.80 5.11
CA MET A 82 -5.64 -9.97 4.29
C MET A 82 -4.45 -10.47 3.46
N GLU A 83 -3.72 -9.57 2.80
CA GLU A 83 -2.50 -9.90 2.05
C GLU A 83 -1.48 -10.65 2.90
N ILE A 84 -1.20 -10.16 4.11
CA ILE A 84 -0.23 -10.78 5.01
C ILE A 84 -0.71 -12.17 5.44
N LEU A 85 -1.99 -12.30 5.79
CA LEU A 85 -2.55 -13.57 6.25
C LEU A 85 -2.58 -14.62 5.14
N VAL A 86 -2.92 -14.22 3.91
CA VAL A 86 -2.84 -15.09 2.72
C VAL A 86 -1.39 -15.48 2.42
N SER A 87 -0.46 -14.53 2.42
CA SER A 87 0.96 -14.78 2.17
C SER A 87 1.58 -15.75 3.19
N ASN A 88 1.20 -15.63 4.46
CA ASN A 88 1.66 -16.53 5.53
C ASN A 88 1.02 -17.94 5.43
N SER A 89 -0.13 -18.08 4.76
CA SER A 89 -0.78 -19.37 4.57
C SER A 89 -0.17 -20.16 3.40
N ASN A 90 0.33 -19.45 2.37
CA ASN A 90 0.89 -20.05 1.15
C ASN A 90 2.29 -20.62 1.32
N SER A 91 2.99 -20.32 2.41
CA SER A 91 4.39 -20.71 2.60
C SER A 91 4.58 -22.19 2.93
N ASN A 92 3.50 -22.94 3.22
CA ASN A 92 3.62 -24.29 3.78
C ASN A 92 3.13 -25.47 2.91
N THR A 93 2.43 -25.30 1.78
CA THR A 93 2.04 -26.45 0.91
C THR A 93 1.58 -26.00 -0.50
N TYR A 94 2.02 -26.72 -1.55
CA TYR A 94 1.73 -26.49 -2.98
C TYR A 94 0.28 -26.77 -3.45
N THR A 95 -0.70 -26.73 -2.56
CA THR A 95 -2.12 -26.96 -2.89
C THR A 95 -2.93 -25.77 -2.43
N LEU A 96 -3.94 -25.41 -3.25
CA LEU A 96 -4.98 -24.38 -3.07
C LEU A 96 -5.03 -23.81 -1.64
N PRO A 97 -4.91 -22.49 -1.46
CA PRO A 97 -4.58 -21.90 -0.18
C PRO A 97 -5.57 -22.38 0.89
N ASN A 98 -5.05 -23.05 1.90
CA ASN A 98 -5.81 -23.49 3.07
C ASN A 98 -6.06 -22.24 3.95
N ILE A 99 -6.83 -21.31 3.38
CA ILE A 99 -7.21 -20.06 4.01
C ILE A 99 -8.01 -20.41 5.25
N THR A 100 -7.62 -19.88 6.40
CA THR A 100 -8.37 -20.10 7.64
C THR A 100 -9.78 -19.56 7.46
N ASN A 101 -10.77 -20.19 8.11
CA ASN A 101 -12.15 -19.70 8.08
C ASN A 101 -12.24 -18.21 8.44
N GLN A 102 -11.38 -17.76 9.36
CA GLN A 102 -11.23 -16.34 9.71
C GLN A 102 -10.92 -15.46 8.50
N VAL A 103 -9.91 -15.79 7.70
CA VAL A 103 -9.53 -15.00 6.52
C VAL A 103 -10.61 -15.08 5.44
N LYS A 104 -11.29 -16.23 5.30
CA LYS A 104 -12.46 -16.35 4.41
C LYS A 104 -13.56 -15.38 4.83
N GLU A 105 -13.91 -15.34 6.11
CA GLU A 105 -14.88 -14.38 6.66
C GLU A 105 -14.46 -12.93 6.43
N MET A 106 -13.16 -12.63 6.55
CA MET A 106 -12.64 -11.28 6.25
C MET A 106 -12.94 -10.88 4.80
N PHE A 107 -12.68 -11.77 3.85
CA PHE A 107 -12.96 -11.54 2.44
C PHE A 107 -14.44 -11.31 2.19
N LEU A 108 -15.32 -12.17 2.71
CA LEU A 108 -16.77 -12.09 2.46
C LEU A 108 -17.39 -10.76 2.93
N LYS A 109 -16.76 -10.07 3.89
CA LYS A 109 -17.22 -8.76 4.40
C LYS A 109 -16.58 -7.58 3.67
N PHE A 110 -15.66 -7.80 2.73
CA PHE A 110 -14.92 -6.72 2.10
C PHE A 110 -15.78 -5.87 1.13
N SER A 111 -16.77 -6.47 0.48
CA SER A 111 -17.74 -5.70 -0.34
C SER A 111 -18.55 -4.72 0.51
N LYS A 112 -18.87 -5.08 1.75
CA LYS A 112 -19.50 -4.17 2.72
C LYS A 112 -18.59 -2.98 3.01
N LEU A 113 -17.29 -3.20 3.21
CA LEU A 113 -16.32 -2.10 3.40
C LEU A 113 -16.27 -1.17 2.18
N TYR A 114 -16.33 -1.72 0.96
CA TYR A 114 -16.43 -0.93 -0.27
C TYR A 114 -17.65 -0.01 -0.29
N ARG A 115 -18.83 -0.53 0.10
CA ARG A 115 -20.05 0.29 0.23
C ARG A 115 -19.91 1.40 1.28
N MET A 116 -19.07 1.21 2.29
CA MET A 116 -18.85 2.20 3.34
C MET A 116 -17.90 3.33 2.91
N ILE A 117 -16.88 3.04 2.07
CA ILE A 117 -15.98 4.07 1.53
C ILE A 117 -16.51 4.77 0.28
N LEU A 118 -17.47 4.14 -0.42
CA LEU A 118 -18.16 4.68 -1.58
C LEU A 118 -19.69 4.58 -1.42
N PRO A 119 -20.29 5.27 -0.43
CA PRO A 119 -21.74 5.31 -0.28
C PRO A 119 -22.40 5.82 -1.57
N LYS A 120 -23.61 5.33 -1.88
CA LYS A 120 -24.31 5.68 -3.13
C LYS A 120 -24.72 7.15 -3.18
N ASP A 121 -25.10 7.68 -2.03
CA ASP A 121 -25.69 9.02 -1.91
C ASP A 121 -24.67 10.08 -1.42
N ASP A 122 -23.38 9.72 -1.43
CA ASP A 122 -22.29 10.61 -1.03
C ASP A 122 -21.31 10.87 -2.17
N ILE A 123 -21.48 12.02 -2.81
CA ILE A 123 -20.63 12.48 -3.90
C ILE A 123 -19.21 12.82 -3.42
N VAL A 124 -19.04 13.26 -2.18
CA VAL A 124 -17.72 13.63 -1.63
C VAL A 124 -16.83 12.39 -1.52
N SER A 125 -17.44 11.24 -1.23
CA SER A 125 -16.76 9.94 -1.21
C SER A 125 -16.16 9.53 -2.56
N LEU A 126 -16.61 10.10 -3.69
CA LEU A 126 -16.05 9.81 -5.01
C LEU A 126 -14.57 10.21 -5.12
N SER A 127 -14.08 11.09 -4.25
CA SER A 127 -12.65 11.38 -4.13
C SER A 127 -11.81 10.17 -3.67
N ASN A 128 -12.44 9.12 -3.13
CA ASN A 128 -11.80 7.83 -2.82
C ASN A 128 -11.61 6.94 -4.06
N LEU A 129 -12.26 7.23 -5.19
CA LEU A 129 -12.28 6.35 -6.36
C LEU A 129 -10.89 5.93 -6.87
N PRO A 130 -9.89 6.81 -7.00
CA PRO A 130 -8.58 6.41 -7.48
C PRO A 130 -7.94 5.34 -6.57
N ILE A 131 -8.02 5.54 -5.26
CA ILE A 131 -7.48 4.61 -4.26
C ILE A 131 -8.31 3.33 -4.23
N ALA A 132 -9.65 3.43 -4.28
CA ALA A 132 -10.53 2.26 -4.32
C ALA A 132 -10.25 1.39 -5.56
N LYS A 133 -9.95 1.98 -6.71
CA LYS A 133 -9.54 1.21 -7.89
C LYS A 133 -8.23 0.45 -7.66
N GLU A 134 -7.22 1.11 -7.10
CA GLU A 134 -5.94 0.45 -6.76
C GLU A 134 -6.14 -0.71 -5.76
N LEU A 135 -7.00 -0.50 -4.75
CA LEU A 135 -7.36 -1.55 -3.79
C LEU A 135 -8.09 -2.71 -4.46
N TYR A 136 -8.89 -2.45 -5.49
CA TYR A 136 -9.59 -3.49 -6.25
C TYR A 136 -8.60 -4.32 -7.07
N ASP A 137 -7.67 -3.66 -7.76
CA ASP A 137 -6.66 -4.34 -8.56
C ASP A 137 -5.80 -5.27 -7.68
N ARG A 138 -5.40 -4.81 -6.49
CA ARG A 138 -4.71 -5.62 -5.47
C ARG A 138 -5.57 -6.76 -4.92
N LEU A 139 -6.84 -6.48 -4.61
CA LEU A 139 -7.76 -7.52 -4.14
C LEU A 139 -7.88 -8.64 -5.16
N GLN A 140 -7.98 -8.30 -6.45
CA GLN A 140 -8.08 -9.27 -7.53
C GLN A 140 -6.85 -10.16 -7.61
N GLU A 141 -5.65 -9.59 -7.45
CA GLU A 141 -4.39 -10.34 -7.41
C GLU A 141 -4.37 -11.32 -6.23
N VAL A 142 -4.70 -10.86 -5.02
CA VAL A 142 -4.67 -11.67 -3.78
C VAL A 142 -5.70 -12.79 -3.79
N THR A 143 -6.83 -12.55 -4.47
CA THR A 143 -7.94 -13.50 -4.52
C THR A 143 -7.89 -14.43 -5.74
N GLN A 144 -6.87 -14.34 -6.59
CA GLN A 144 -6.78 -15.16 -7.79
C GLN A 144 -6.74 -16.66 -7.43
N GLY A 145 -7.70 -17.43 -7.96
CA GLY A 145 -7.80 -18.88 -7.72
C GLY A 145 -8.45 -19.26 -6.38
N LEU A 146 -9.04 -18.31 -5.65
CA LEU A 146 -9.83 -18.59 -4.44
C LEU A 146 -11.26 -19.05 -4.77
N ASP A 147 -11.97 -19.51 -3.73
CA ASP A 147 -13.35 -20.01 -3.77
C ASP A 147 -14.33 -19.05 -4.49
N THR A 148 -15.37 -19.64 -5.07
CA THR A 148 -16.42 -18.95 -5.85
C THR A 148 -17.09 -17.85 -5.02
N ASP A 149 -17.32 -18.08 -3.73
CA ASP A 149 -17.92 -17.06 -2.84
C ASP A 149 -17.04 -15.80 -2.72
N ILE A 150 -15.72 -15.98 -2.67
CA ILE A 150 -14.76 -14.87 -2.64
C ILE A 150 -14.76 -14.16 -4.00
N GLN A 151 -14.80 -14.89 -5.11
CA GLN A 151 -14.92 -14.29 -6.44
C GLN A 151 -16.21 -13.48 -6.61
N ASN A 152 -17.33 -13.95 -6.06
CA ASN A 152 -18.60 -13.24 -6.07
C ASN A 152 -18.51 -11.92 -5.29
N MET A 153 -17.81 -11.91 -4.15
CA MET A 153 -17.53 -10.69 -3.38
C MET A 153 -16.64 -9.70 -4.17
N VAL A 154 -15.59 -10.19 -4.84
CA VAL A 154 -14.74 -9.35 -5.71
C VAL A 154 -15.56 -8.75 -6.85
N HIS A 155 -16.45 -9.55 -7.45
CA HIS A 155 -17.38 -9.07 -8.47
C HIS A 155 -18.31 -7.97 -7.93
N GLU A 156 -18.84 -8.11 -6.71
CA GLU A 156 -19.64 -7.07 -6.07
C GLU A 156 -18.84 -5.77 -5.88
N CYS A 157 -17.58 -5.86 -5.44
CA CYS A 157 -16.69 -4.69 -5.33
C CYS A 157 -16.50 -4.01 -6.69
N HIS A 158 -16.31 -4.79 -7.76
CA HIS A 158 -16.21 -4.28 -9.12
C HIS A 158 -17.48 -3.57 -9.58
N THR A 159 -18.66 -4.15 -9.33
CA THR A 159 -19.95 -3.51 -9.64
C THR A 159 -20.09 -2.17 -8.93
N ILE A 160 -19.78 -2.11 -7.63
CA ILE A 160 -19.81 -0.86 -6.86
C ILE A 160 -18.86 0.18 -7.49
N LEU A 161 -17.65 -0.23 -7.86
CA LEU A 161 -16.67 0.66 -8.47
C LEU A 161 -17.17 1.23 -9.82
N LEU A 162 -17.70 0.38 -10.69
CA LEU A 162 -18.24 0.80 -12.00
C LEU A 162 -19.43 1.75 -11.87
N GLU A 163 -20.35 1.47 -10.94
CA GLU A 163 -21.47 2.37 -10.65
C GLU A 163 -20.97 3.77 -10.27
N ARG A 164 -19.97 3.84 -9.39
CA ARG A 164 -19.43 5.11 -8.89
C ARG A 164 -18.59 5.85 -9.92
N LEU A 165 -17.87 5.13 -10.77
CA LEU A 165 -17.20 5.71 -11.94
C LEU A 165 -18.21 6.35 -12.89
N SER A 166 -19.32 5.67 -13.19
CA SER A 166 -20.39 6.22 -14.02
C SER A 166 -20.95 7.51 -13.43
N ILE A 167 -21.22 7.55 -12.12
CA ILE A 167 -21.73 8.75 -11.44
C ILE A 167 -20.75 9.91 -11.57
N ARG A 168 -19.46 9.67 -11.32
CA ARG A 168 -18.41 10.69 -11.48
C ARG A 168 -18.34 11.22 -12.91
N ASP A 169 -18.38 10.32 -13.90
CA ASP A 169 -18.27 10.70 -15.31
C ASP A 169 -19.48 11.50 -15.77
N ASP A 170 -20.68 11.15 -15.28
CA ASP A 170 -21.89 11.92 -15.54
C ASP A 170 -21.85 13.30 -14.87
N MET A 171 -21.23 13.43 -13.70
CA MET A 171 -20.98 14.72 -13.08
C MET A 171 -20.01 15.59 -13.89
N TYR A 172 -18.94 15.01 -14.44
CA TYR A 172 -18.03 15.76 -15.31
C TYR A 172 -18.72 16.24 -16.58
N LYS A 173 -19.53 15.39 -17.22
CA LYS A 173 -20.33 15.81 -18.39
C LYS A 173 -21.28 16.95 -18.07
N LYS A 174 -21.97 16.90 -16.92
CA LYS A 174 -22.85 18.00 -16.47
C LYS A 174 -22.05 19.29 -16.23
N TYR A 175 -20.87 19.18 -15.63
CA TYR A 175 -19.99 20.33 -15.41
C TYR A 175 -19.53 20.96 -16.72
N GLU A 176 -19.20 20.14 -17.73
CA GLU A 176 -18.83 20.63 -19.06
C GLU A 176 -19.98 21.36 -19.77
N GLN A 177 -21.22 20.93 -19.55
CA GLN A 177 -22.42 21.50 -20.19
C GLN A 177 -22.93 22.76 -19.47
N ASP A 178 -23.05 22.69 -18.15
CA ASP A 178 -23.77 23.69 -17.34
C ASP A 178 -22.81 24.58 -16.52
N GLY A 179 -21.52 24.26 -16.46
CA GLY A 179 -20.55 24.91 -15.59
C GLY A 179 -20.70 24.45 -14.14
N LEU A 180 -20.89 25.38 -13.20
CA LEU A 180 -21.01 25.06 -11.78
C LEU A 180 -22.25 24.18 -11.50
N VAL A 181 -22.03 22.89 -11.27
CA VAL A 181 -23.09 21.95 -10.90
C VAL A 181 -23.52 22.22 -9.46
N THR A 182 -24.75 22.71 -9.29
CA THR A 182 -25.35 22.84 -7.96
C THR A 182 -25.78 21.45 -7.51
N ILE A 183 -25.15 20.92 -6.47
CA ILE A 183 -25.50 19.63 -5.90
C ILE A 183 -26.65 19.88 -4.92
N ASP A 184 -27.86 19.40 -5.27
CA ASP A 184 -29.04 19.48 -4.40
C ASP A 184 -28.76 18.77 -3.09
N THR A 185 -28.42 19.56 -2.07
CA THR A 185 -27.98 19.08 -0.76
C THR A 185 -29.15 18.57 0.08
N GLN A 186 -30.39 18.79 -0.36
CA GLN A 186 -31.61 18.57 0.43
C GLN A 186 -31.92 17.10 0.76
N ASN A 187 -31.33 16.13 0.04
CA ASN A 187 -31.50 14.71 0.33
C ASN A 187 -30.26 14.04 0.95
N SER A 188 -29.14 14.76 1.04
CA SER A 188 -27.91 14.23 1.63
C SER A 188 -27.77 14.80 3.04
N GLN A 189 -28.34 14.10 4.03
CA GLN A 189 -28.16 14.39 5.47
C GLN A 189 -26.68 14.40 5.95
N THR A 190 -25.71 14.18 5.05
CA THR A 190 -24.28 14.05 5.35
C THR A 190 -23.39 15.08 4.66
N THR A 191 -23.91 15.95 3.79
CA THR A 191 -23.11 16.99 3.10
C THR A 191 -23.24 18.38 3.71
N GLU A 192 -24.14 18.57 4.69
CA GLU A 192 -24.16 19.78 5.50
C GLU A 192 -22.92 19.81 6.40
N ASP A 193 -21.89 20.47 5.89
CA ASP A 193 -20.59 20.71 6.51
C ASP A 193 -19.73 19.44 6.69
N VAL A 194 -19.25 18.89 5.57
CA VAL A 194 -17.93 18.21 5.62
C VAL A 194 -16.96 19.28 6.09
N GLY A 195 -16.76 19.32 7.41
CA GLY A 195 -16.10 20.43 8.07
C GLY A 195 -14.77 20.67 7.37
N VAL A 196 -14.43 21.95 7.15
CA VAL A 196 -13.19 22.36 6.49
C VAL A 196 -11.97 21.59 7.02
N GLN A 197 -11.99 21.24 8.31
CA GLN A 197 -10.98 20.39 8.95
C GLN A 197 -10.85 18.99 8.35
N THR A 198 -11.94 18.31 8.01
CA THR A 198 -11.91 16.99 7.36
C THR A 198 -11.32 17.09 5.95
N VAL A 199 -11.68 18.12 5.19
CA VAL A 199 -11.12 18.34 3.84
C VAL A 199 -9.62 18.64 3.94
N LEU A 200 -9.21 19.55 4.84
CA LEU A 200 -7.80 19.87 5.06
C LEU A 200 -7.00 18.66 5.55
N HIS A 201 -7.56 17.87 6.47
CA HIS A 201 -6.96 16.61 6.94
C HIS A 201 -6.76 15.64 5.76
N ARG A 202 -7.76 15.51 4.87
CA ARG A 202 -7.64 14.69 3.68
C ARG A 202 -6.56 15.20 2.73
N MET A 203 -6.51 16.50 2.46
CA MET A 203 -5.47 17.11 1.63
C MET A 203 -4.07 16.83 2.19
N GLU A 204 -3.89 16.91 3.51
CA GLU A 204 -2.62 16.62 4.16
C GLU A 204 -2.28 15.12 4.07
N ASN A 205 -3.25 14.23 4.24
CA ASN A 205 -3.04 12.80 4.07
C ASN A 205 -2.62 12.44 2.63
N ASP A 206 -3.23 13.06 1.63
CA ASP A 206 -2.86 12.84 0.23
C ASP A 206 -1.46 13.38 -0.08
N ARG A 207 -1.08 14.54 0.51
CA ARG A 207 0.28 15.09 0.43
C ARG A 207 1.32 14.16 1.04
N GLU A 208 1.08 13.68 2.25
CA GLU A 208 2.02 12.79 2.93
C GLU A 208 2.11 11.45 2.21
N ARG A 209 1.00 10.87 1.71
CA ARG A 209 1.01 9.66 0.89
C ARG A 209 1.87 9.84 -0.38
N HIS A 210 1.68 10.94 -1.10
CA HIS A 210 2.48 11.23 -2.30
C HIS A 210 3.96 11.43 -1.97
N LYS A 211 4.27 12.17 -0.90
CA LYS A 211 5.64 12.36 -0.42
C LYS A 211 6.32 11.02 -0.11
N ARG A 212 5.67 10.14 0.65
CA ARG A 212 6.21 8.80 0.98
C ARG A 212 6.37 7.90 -0.24
N SER A 213 5.43 7.96 -1.18
CA SER A 213 5.56 7.25 -2.47
C SER A 213 6.82 7.72 -3.22
N LYS A 214 7.10 9.03 -3.24
CA LYS A 214 8.33 9.58 -3.82
C LYS A 214 9.60 9.19 -3.05
N GLU A 215 9.53 9.11 -1.72
CA GLU A 215 10.64 8.60 -0.89
C GLU A 215 10.98 7.13 -1.18
N GLN A 216 10.03 6.32 -1.64
CA GLN A 216 10.30 4.92 -1.99
C GLN A 216 10.74 4.73 -3.44
N GLN A 217 10.53 5.72 -4.31
CA GLN A 217 10.78 5.59 -5.74
C GLN A 217 12.26 5.33 -6.09
N TRP A 218 13.18 5.74 -5.23
CA TRP A 218 14.63 5.55 -5.42
C TRP A 218 15.20 4.36 -4.65
N VAL A 219 14.39 3.62 -3.90
CA VAL A 219 14.84 2.46 -3.12
C VAL A 219 15.00 1.27 -4.06
N GLU A 220 16.24 0.82 -4.23
CA GLU A 220 16.55 -0.37 -5.03
C GLU A 220 16.54 -1.63 -4.17
N ALA A 221 15.59 -2.53 -4.46
CA ALA A 221 15.52 -3.84 -3.83
C ALA A 221 16.59 -4.76 -4.39
N ARG A 222 17.66 -4.96 -3.62
CA ARG A 222 18.72 -5.92 -3.93
C ARG A 222 18.35 -7.27 -3.33
N ILE A 223 18.32 -8.31 -4.17
CA ILE A 223 18.01 -9.68 -3.73
C ILE A 223 19.14 -10.20 -2.85
N ASP A 224 20.37 -9.84 -3.21
CA ASP A 224 21.57 -10.17 -2.44
C ASP A 224 22.10 -8.92 -1.71
N ARG A 225 22.47 -9.08 -0.44
CA ARG A 225 23.10 -7.99 0.36
C ARG A 225 24.51 -7.61 -0.11
N ASN A 226 24.97 -8.16 -1.23
CA ASN A 226 26.31 -7.96 -1.74
C ASN A 226 26.38 -6.70 -2.61
N VAL A 227 26.58 -5.55 -1.96
CA VAL A 227 27.00 -4.30 -2.62
C VAL A 227 28.54 -4.27 -2.80
N LEU A 228 29.21 -5.43 -2.67
CA LEU A 228 30.60 -5.64 -2.23
C LEU A 228 30.75 -5.58 -0.70
N GLU A 229 30.65 -6.73 -0.02
CA GLU A 229 31.43 -6.94 1.21
C GLU A 229 32.92 -7.00 0.84
N THR A 230 33.56 -5.84 0.74
CA THR A 230 35.01 -5.74 0.93
C THR A 230 35.30 -5.85 2.43
N SER A 231 35.07 -7.03 2.99
CA SER A 231 35.60 -7.42 4.30
C SER A 231 37.11 -7.60 4.16
N SER A 232 37.83 -6.49 4.15
CA SER A 232 39.25 -6.42 4.45
C SER A 232 39.47 -6.81 5.91
N SER A 233 39.42 -8.12 6.23
CA SER A 233 40.16 -8.79 7.33
C SER A 233 39.61 -10.19 7.62
N ASN A 234 40.29 -11.22 7.12
CA ASN A 234 40.96 -12.23 7.96
C ASN A 234 41.71 -13.24 7.08
N LEU A 235 42.99 -12.92 6.90
CA LEU A 235 44.03 -13.87 6.59
C LEU A 235 44.15 -14.84 7.77
N ALA A 236 43.50 -16.01 7.70
CA ALA A 236 43.81 -17.14 8.56
C ALA A 236 43.54 -18.44 7.79
N THR A 237 44.61 -18.97 7.22
CA THR A 237 44.86 -20.38 6.89
C THR A 237 43.91 -21.39 7.55
N THR A 238 43.19 -22.17 6.75
CA THR A 238 43.21 -23.63 6.91
C THR A 238 42.76 -24.33 5.63
N SER A 239 43.67 -25.15 5.14
CA SER A 239 43.55 -26.05 4.01
C SER A 239 42.59 -27.19 4.35
N SER A 240 41.56 -27.39 3.52
CA SER A 240 40.99 -28.72 3.33
C SER A 240 40.16 -28.76 2.05
N ASN A 241 40.57 -29.69 1.17
CA ASN A 241 39.93 -30.06 -0.08
C ASN A 241 38.45 -30.39 0.10
N SER A 242 37.61 -29.76 -0.71
CA SER A 242 36.33 -30.34 -1.16
C SER A 242 36.02 -29.85 -2.57
N THR A 243 36.20 -30.75 -3.53
CA THR A 243 35.80 -30.61 -4.92
C THR A 243 34.27 -30.65 -5.00
N SER A 244 33.65 -29.48 -5.04
CA SER A 244 32.24 -29.33 -5.44
C SER A 244 32.13 -28.05 -6.26
N SER A 245 31.58 -28.17 -7.46
CA SER A 245 31.34 -27.13 -8.46
C SER A 245 30.90 -25.80 -7.83
N SER A 246 31.84 -24.87 -7.70
CA SER A 246 31.59 -23.49 -7.30
C SER A 246 31.12 -22.72 -8.53
N THR A 247 29.81 -22.69 -8.74
CA THR A 247 29.18 -21.61 -9.51
C THR A 247 29.46 -20.28 -8.79
N ASP A 248 29.88 -19.29 -9.57
CA ASP A 248 30.39 -17.98 -9.16
C ASP A 248 29.53 -17.29 -8.09
N LYS A 249 30.02 -17.25 -6.84
CA LYS A 249 29.39 -16.54 -5.71
C LYS A 249 29.72 -15.04 -5.67
N ASN A 250 30.33 -14.50 -6.72
CA ASN A 250 30.78 -13.10 -6.81
C ASN A 250 30.07 -12.32 -7.92
N ALA A 251 28.98 -12.83 -8.48
CA ALA A 251 28.18 -12.05 -9.43
C ALA A 251 27.61 -10.83 -8.70
N ALA A 252 27.96 -9.63 -9.16
CA ALA A 252 27.33 -8.40 -8.71
C ALA A 252 25.84 -8.46 -9.04
N ASP A 253 25.01 -7.87 -8.19
CA ASP A 253 23.56 -7.81 -8.44
C ASP A 253 23.28 -6.98 -9.71
N GLU A 254 22.95 -7.66 -10.82
CA GLU A 254 22.67 -7.04 -12.11
C GLU A 254 21.31 -6.29 -12.13
N THR A 255 20.47 -6.46 -11.10
CA THR A 255 19.12 -5.88 -11.07
C THR A 255 19.13 -4.35 -11.09
N GLU A 256 20.11 -3.72 -10.45
CA GLU A 256 20.29 -2.27 -10.48
C GLU A 256 20.68 -1.81 -11.90
N PHE A 257 21.62 -2.52 -12.54
CA PHE A 257 22.06 -2.20 -13.89
C PHE A 257 20.91 -2.33 -14.90
N ASP A 258 20.14 -3.42 -14.84
CA ASP A 258 19.02 -3.64 -15.75
C ASP A 258 17.96 -2.54 -15.64
N LYS A 259 17.67 -2.05 -14.43
CA LYS A 259 16.75 -0.94 -14.22
C LYS A 259 17.30 0.37 -14.77
N VAL A 260 18.57 0.67 -14.52
CA VAL A 260 19.23 1.86 -15.08
C VAL A 260 19.23 1.79 -16.60
N TRP A 261 19.50 0.61 -17.17
CA TRP A 261 19.52 0.38 -18.61
C TRP A 261 18.13 0.50 -19.24
N ALA A 262 17.09 -0.08 -18.64
CA ALA A 262 15.71 0.07 -19.09
C ALA A 262 15.23 1.53 -19.05
N ASN A 263 15.77 2.32 -18.12
CA ASN A 263 15.46 3.75 -17.97
C ASN A 263 16.40 4.67 -18.76
N ALA A 264 17.47 4.14 -19.35
CA ALA A 264 18.36 4.89 -20.20
C ALA A 264 17.60 5.26 -21.48
N GLY A 265 17.02 6.46 -21.51
CA GLY A 265 16.35 6.99 -22.69
C GLY A 265 17.25 7.00 -23.91
N SER A 266 16.68 7.30 -25.08
CA SER A 266 17.42 7.33 -26.34
C SER A 266 18.37 8.54 -26.43
N GLY A 267 19.53 8.46 -25.78
CA GLY A 267 20.64 9.41 -25.93
C GLY A 267 20.84 10.40 -24.78
N VAL A 268 21.96 11.11 -24.86
CA VAL A 268 22.35 12.16 -23.90
C VAL A 268 21.53 13.44 -24.19
N ASN A 269 20.87 13.98 -23.17
CA ASN A 269 20.06 15.19 -23.30
C ASN A 269 20.84 16.48 -22.94
N GLN A 270 20.25 17.63 -23.24
CA GLN A 270 20.87 18.94 -23.00
C GLN A 270 21.22 19.17 -21.51
N VAL A 271 20.40 18.69 -20.59
CA VAL A 271 20.64 18.84 -19.14
C VAL A 271 21.89 18.07 -18.73
N GLN A 272 22.06 16.85 -19.26
CA GLN A 272 23.25 16.04 -19.03
C GLN A 272 24.51 16.68 -19.63
N LEU A 273 24.43 17.23 -20.85
CA LEU A 273 25.56 17.95 -21.47
C LEU A 273 25.98 19.17 -20.63
N VAL A 274 25.03 19.95 -20.12
CA VAL A 274 25.31 21.10 -19.25
C VAL A 274 25.98 20.65 -17.95
N ALA A 275 25.45 19.60 -17.30
CA ALA A 275 26.03 19.07 -16.08
C ALA A 275 27.47 18.58 -16.29
N MET A 276 27.74 17.86 -17.40
CA MET A 276 29.09 17.42 -17.77
C MET A 276 30.04 18.60 -18.01
N SER A 277 29.58 19.64 -18.71
CA SER A 277 30.38 20.85 -18.95
C SER A 277 30.72 21.57 -17.65
N GLN A 278 29.75 21.72 -16.74
CA GLN A 278 29.97 22.37 -15.44
C GLN A 278 30.96 21.60 -14.57
N LEU A 279 30.85 20.27 -14.52
CA LEU A 279 31.80 19.43 -13.80
C LEU A 279 33.21 19.54 -14.37
N SER A 280 33.34 19.61 -15.71
CA SER A 280 34.63 19.84 -16.37
C SER A 280 35.23 21.19 -15.98
N THR A 281 34.44 22.26 -15.94
CA THR A 281 34.90 23.60 -15.52
C THR A 281 35.37 23.59 -14.07
N ILE A 282 34.62 22.98 -13.17
CA ILE A 282 35.00 22.86 -11.75
C ILE A 282 36.33 22.11 -11.60
N ALA A 283 36.53 21.04 -12.37
CA ALA A 283 37.76 20.26 -12.33
C ALA A 283 38.98 21.04 -12.84
N THR A 284 38.81 21.85 -13.90
CA THR A 284 39.91 22.69 -14.42
C THR A 284 40.27 23.81 -13.45
N GLU A 285 39.28 24.50 -12.89
CA GLU A 285 39.51 25.58 -11.91
C GLU A 285 40.18 25.06 -10.63
N SER A 286 39.86 23.83 -10.22
CA SER A 286 40.46 23.19 -9.03
C SER A 286 41.94 22.81 -9.20
N LEU A 287 42.45 22.74 -10.44
CA LEU A 287 43.86 22.42 -10.72
C LEU A 287 44.74 23.68 -10.84
N GLU A 288 44.12 24.83 -11.11
CA GLU A 288 44.82 26.10 -11.30
C GLU A 288 44.95 26.93 -10.01
N GLY A 289 44.25 26.55 -8.94
CA GLY A 289 44.30 27.18 -7.61
C GLY A 289 45.17 26.42 -6.61
#